data_AF-A0A559IWB4-F1
#
_entry.id   AF-A0A559IWB4-F1
#
_cell.length_a   1.000
_cell.length_b   1.000
_cell.length_c   1.000
_cell.angle_alpha   90.00
_cell.angle_beta   90.00
_cell.angle_gamma   90.00
#
_symmetry.space_group_name_H-M   'P 1'
#
loop_
_entity.id
_entity.type
_entity.pdbx_description
1 polymer ?
#
loop_
_entity_poly.entity_id
_entity_poly.type
_entity_poly.pdbx_seq_one_letter_code
_entity_poly.pdbx_strand_id
1 'polypeptide(L)' 'MFNNDYERIKYYYDCGWATVAQLQVYVKFKVITDAERLQILGATN' A
#
# COMPACT_ATOMS: atom_id res chain seq x y z
N MET A 1 16.80 0.05 -3.50
CA MET A 1 16.25 -0.95 -2.57
C MET A 1 15.30 -0.19 -1.65
N PHE A 2 14.08 -0.67 -1.41
CA PHE A 2 13.11 0.05 -0.57
C PHE A 2 13.49 -0.07 0.92
N ASN A 3 13.23 0.96 1.72
CA ASN A 3 13.62 0.96 3.14
C ASN A 3 12.61 0.23 4.03
N ASN A 4 11.36 0.12 3.57
CA ASN A 4 10.29 -0.59 4.27
C ASN A 4 9.22 -1.09 3.28
N ASP A 5 8.29 -1.89 3.80
CA ASP A 5 7.19 -2.45 3.02
C ASP A 5 6.24 -1.36 2.50
N TYR A 6 6.00 -0.30 3.25
CA TYR A 6 5.14 0.82 2.82
C TYR A 6 5.65 1.48 1.53
N GLU A 7 6.92 1.88 1.48
CA GLU A 7 7.54 2.50 0.30
C GLU A 7 7.45 1.59 -0.92
N ARG A 8 7.71 0.29 -0.73
CA ARG A 8 7.62 -0.70 -1.81
C ARG A 8 6.20 -0.80 -2.35
N ILE A 9 5.21 -0.95 -1.46
CA ILE A 9 3.81 -1.14 -1.88
C ILE A 9 3.25 0.15 -2.49
N LYS A 10 3.61 1.32 -1.96
CA LYS A 10 3.26 2.61 -2.57
C LYS A 10 3.80 2.69 -4.00
N TYR A 11 5.08 2.38 -4.20
CA TYR A 11 5.69 2.38 -5.53
C TYR A 11 4.99 1.40 -6.49
N TYR A 12 4.65 0.18 -6.04
CA TYR A 12 3.90 -0.77 -6.86
C TYR A 12 2.51 -0.26 -7.24
N TYR A 13 1.84 0.46 -6.35
CA TYR A 13 0.55 1.06 -6.65
C TYR A 13 0.69 2.21 -7.66
N ASP A 14 1.68 3.10 -7.47
CA ASP A 14 1.96 4.22 -8.37
C ASP A 14 2.33 3.72 -9.79
N CYS A 15 3.02 2.58 -9.91
CA CYS A 15 3.32 1.92 -11.18
C CYS A 15 2.16 1.12 -11.77
N GLY A 16 1.03 1.00 -11.07
CA GLY A 16 -0.13 0.20 -11.49
C GLY A 16 0.07 -1.32 -11.38
N TRP A 17 1.12 -1.78 -10.69
CA TRP A 17 1.40 -3.20 -10.45
C TRP A 17 0.59 -3.77 -9.29
N ALA A 18 0.27 -2.91 -8.32
CA ALA A 18 -0.67 -3.21 -7.25
C ALA A 18 -1.99 -2.46 -7.48
N THR A 19 -3.09 -3.17 -7.30
CA THR A 19 -4.46 -2.65 -7.36
C THR A 19 -5.00 -2.36 -5.96
N VAL A 20 -6.12 -1.64 -5.88
CA VAL A 20 -6.81 -1.36 -4.60
C VAL A 20 -7.15 -2.66 -3.83
N ALA A 21 -7.58 -3.70 -4.54
CA ALA A 21 -7.84 -5.01 -3.95
C ALA A 21 -6.57 -5.66 -3.38
N GLN A 22 -5.44 -5.56 -4.08
CA GLN A 22 -4.15 -6.06 -3.56
C GLN A 22 -3.70 -5.28 -2.31
N LEU A 23 -3.95 -3.97 -2.23
CA LEU A 23 -3.67 -3.21 -1.02
C LEU A 23 -4.45 -3.72 0.21
N GLN A 24 -5.72 -4.11 0.04
CA GLN A 24 -6.51 -4.73 1.12
C GLN A 24 -5.91 -6.07 1.56
N VAL A 25 -5.39 -6.85 0.61
CA VAL A 25 -4.70 -8.11 0.90
C VAL A 25 -3.41 -7.86 1.69
N TYR A 26 -2.63 -6.84 1.33
CA TYR A 26 -1.43 -6.46 2.09
C TYR A 26 -1.75 -6.03 3.53
N VAL A 27 -2.88 -5.33 3.76
CA VAL A 27 -3.38 -5.04 5.11
C VAL A 27 -3.75 -6.32 5.86
N LYS A 28 -4.48 -7.24 5.22
CA LYS A 28 -4.87 -8.53 5.84
C LYS A 28 -3.67 -9.36 6.29
N PHE A 29 -2.59 -9.33 5.51
CA PHE A 29 -1.33 -10.02 5.84
C PHE A 29 -0.37 -9.18 6.71
N LYS A 30 -0.80 -8.01 7.19
CA LYS A 30 -0.01 -7.10 8.04
C LYS A 30 1.31 -6.64 7.41
N VAL A 31 1.37 -6.59 6.07
CA VAL A 31 2.51 -6.05 5.32
C VAL A 31 2.52 -4.52 5.38
N ILE A 32 1.33 -3.92 5.36
CA ILE A 32 1.09 -2.50 5.65
C ILE A 32 -0.11 -2.39 6.58
N THR A 33 -0.26 -1.25 7.23
CA THR A 33 -1.40 -0.91 8.08
C THR A 33 -2.57 -0.35 7.26
N ASP A 34 -3.75 -0.30 7.87
CA ASP A 34 -4.93 0.30 7.26
C ASP A 34 -4.73 1.81 6.97
N ALA A 35 -4.04 2.51 7.87
CA ALA A 35 -3.70 3.92 7.71
C ALA A 35 -2.76 4.15 6.53
N GLU A 36 -1.71 3.33 6.39
CA GLU A 36 -0.80 3.36 5.25
C GLU A 36 -1.52 3.07 3.93
N ARG A 37 -2.47 2.12 3.90
CA ARG A 37 -3.34 1.91 2.73
C ARG A 37 -4.10 3.18 2.36
N LEU A 38 -4.74 3.84 3.32
CA LEU A 38 -5.51 5.06 3.06
C LEU A 38 -4.63 6.18 2.48
N GLN A 39 -3.41 6.33 3.02
CA GLN A 39 -2.41 7.26 2.47
C GLN A 39 -2.02 6.91 1.02
N ILE A 40 -1.81 5.63 0.69
CA ILE A 40 -1.52 5.19 -0.68
C ILE A 40 -2.68 5.52 -1.63
N LEU A 41 -3.92 5.36 -1.17
CA LEU A 41 -5.12 5.67 -1.95
C LEU A 41 -5.41 7.18 -2.08
N GLY A 42 -4.64 8.04 -1.40
CA GLY A 42 -4.93 9.48 -1.32
C GLY A 42 -6.20 9.81 -0.54
N ALA A 43 -6.78 8.82 0.18
CA ALA A 43 -7.91 9.03 1.07
C ALA A 43 -7.39 9.62 2.38
N THR A 44 -7.45 10.95 2.50
CA THR A 44 -7.18 11.63 3.76
C THR A 44 -8.47 11.57 4.58
N ASN A 45 -8.41 11.08 5.82
CA ASN A 45 -9.52 11.21 6.77
C ASN A 45 -9.91 12.68 6.95
#